data_AF-A0A0F5JPD4-F1
#
_entry.id   AF-A0A0F5JPD4-F1
#
_cell.length_a   1.000
_cell.length_b   1.000
_cell.length_c   1.000
_cell.angle_alpha   90.00
_cell.angle_beta   90.00
_cell.angle_gamma   90.00
#
_symmetry.space_group_name_H-M   'P 1'
#
loop_
_entity.id
_entity.type
_entity.pdbx_description
1 polymer ?
#
loop_
_entity_poly.entity_id
_entity_poly.type
_entity_poly.pdbx_seq_one_letter_code
_entity_poly.pdbx_strand_id
1 'polypeptide(L)'
;MTMKYWSIFLFVMCLFILSACRDDSIEEASSIIPVTDAELTIGDKIYAVVGDTLKIYFNSIVLNSASGDYGLALKCDKGNNYSKYWRYIPKTDDVGESFMDLQLFDFKGNVLVEKQVLLITREARNPEFRRNLLCLGNSLMAAGQTPIELSRRLKGTSGLIDSPESLSLTNYSLVGRVQNSEQTVGWEGTPGWTWQKYIDSFDIQSYVDQYCEGQMDYIYLQLGINELLWLEPFADQSFIINGAKTLIDRIHKSYPSCKVLLGSVLLPSQNGGLGNKYPANIVSGIYGEKGFNLKVHRLNKAYNDLANSADYASFTYFIDNNAQFDCLNVYPKIERPSGNYVPGNETIDTDGIHPANIGYWQIAAGIFRALIGIEEA
;
A
#
# COMPACT_ATOMS: atom_id res chain seq x y z
N MET A 1 48.80 61.39 51.56
CA MET A 1 49.68 60.98 50.44
C MET A 1 49.21 61.75 49.19
N THR A 2 49.49 63.07 49.08
CA THR A 2 50.56 63.66 48.22
C THR A 2 50.63 62.99 46.84
N MET A 3 50.00 63.56 45.80
CA MET A 3 50.59 64.45 44.75
C MET A 3 51.74 63.77 43.97
N LYS A 4 51.87 63.76 42.63
CA LYS A 4 51.40 64.66 41.55
C LYS A 4 51.92 64.16 40.17
N TYR A 5 51.17 64.42 39.09
CA TYR A 5 51.59 64.93 37.75
C TYR A 5 52.40 64.03 36.78
N TRP A 6 52.30 64.09 35.43
CA TRP A 6 51.85 65.15 34.47
C TRP A 6 51.71 64.60 33.02
N SER A 7 50.77 65.19 32.23
CA SER A 7 50.94 65.69 30.83
C SER A 7 51.07 64.70 29.64
N ILE A 8 50.62 64.90 28.38
CA ILE A 8 50.26 66.07 27.52
C ILE A 8 49.58 65.53 26.20
N PHE A 9 48.75 66.35 25.53
CA PHE A 9 48.35 66.45 24.08
C PHE A 9 48.65 65.30 23.06
N LEU A 10 47.92 65.07 21.96
CA LEU A 10 47.43 65.99 20.91
C LEU A 10 46.53 65.21 19.92
N PHE A 11 45.50 65.87 19.40
CA PHE A 11 44.61 65.39 18.32
C PHE A 11 45.38 65.46 16.98
N VAL A 12 45.59 64.34 16.28
CA VAL A 12 45.98 64.36 14.87
C VAL A 12 45.13 63.35 14.09
N MET A 13 44.30 63.93 13.23
CA MET A 13 43.55 63.29 12.17
C MET A 13 44.52 62.95 11.04
N CYS A 14 44.68 61.67 10.70
CA CYS A 14 45.25 61.24 9.42
C CYS A 14 44.32 60.20 8.79
N LEU A 15 43.75 60.60 7.66
CA LEU A 15 43.02 59.77 6.71
C LEU A 15 43.83 58.50 6.39
N PHE A 16 43.19 57.35 6.53
CA PHE A 16 43.38 56.24 5.61
C PHE A 16 42.03 55.84 5.04
N ILE A 17 41.90 56.05 3.74
CA ILE A 17 40.82 55.56 2.88
C ILE A 17 41.27 54.21 2.29
N LEU A 18 40.30 53.28 2.23
CA LEU A 18 40.29 51.93 1.62
C LEU A 18 40.95 50.83 2.48
N SER A 19 40.29 49.71 2.81
CA SER A 19 39.38 48.93 1.98
C SER A 19 38.31 48.19 2.81
N ALA A 20 37.20 47.91 2.14
CA ALA A 20 35.95 47.31 2.59
C ALA A 20 36.02 46.24 3.70
N CYS A 21 35.27 46.48 4.79
CA CYS A 21 34.48 45.44 5.44
C CYS A 21 33.01 45.88 5.37
N ARG A 22 32.29 45.15 4.54
CA ARG A 22 30.87 45.30 4.17
C ARG A 22 30.00 44.85 5.35
N ASP A 23 28.83 45.46 5.46
CA ASP A 23 27.68 45.12 6.32
C ASP A 23 27.68 43.69 6.88
N ASP A 24 27.75 43.56 8.20
CA ASP A 24 27.17 42.40 8.89
C ASP A 24 25.74 42.77 9.31
N SER A 25 24.87 42.93 8.31
CA SER A 25 23.43 42.91 8.48
C SER A 25 22.95 41.45 8.48
N ILE A 26 22.56 40.96 9.65
CA ILE A 26 21.61 39.87 9.94
C ILE A 26 21.47 38.80 8.83
N GLU A 27 22.07 37.62 9.03
CA GLU A 27 21.41 36.38 8.64
C GLU A 27 20.72 35.81 9.89
N GLU A 28 19.40 35.98 9.96
CA GLU A 28 18.58 35.02 10.70
C GLU A 28 19.01 33.65 10.20
N ALA A 29 19.49 32.80 11.11
CA ALA A 29 19.67 31.39 10.81
C ALA A 29 18.31 30.88 10.37
N SER A 30 18.09 30.82 9.05
CA SER A 30 16.98 30.09 8.48
C SER A 30 17.10 28.70 9.10
N SER A 31 16.09 28.34 9.89
CA SER A 31 16.02 26.99 10.41
C SER A 31 15.89 26.10 9.20
N ILE A 32 16.99 25.56 8.72
CA ILE A 32 17.01 24.41 7.83
C ILE A 32 16.49 23.26 8.69
N ILE A 33 15.17 23.23 8.88
CA ILE A 33 14.46 22.00 9.22
C ILE A 33 14.77 21.10 8.02
N PRO A 34 15.35 19.91 8.22
CA PRO A 34 15.57 19.00 7.12
C PRO A 34 14.22 18.81 6.42
N VAL A 35 14.22 18.94 5.09
CA VAL A 35 13.09 18.49 4.27
C VAL A 35 12.85 17.04 4.69
N THR A 36 11.77 16.79 5.41
CA THR A 36 11.46 15.46 5.88
C THR A 36 11.19 14.58 4.67
N ASP A 37 11.75 13.37 4.60
CA ASP A 37 11.37 12.33 3.63
C ASP A 37 9.96 11.75 3.93
N ALA A 38 9.03 12.61 4.36
CA ALA A 38 7.65 12.29 4.65
C ALA A 38 6.93 12.04 3.31
N GLU A 39 6.30 10.88 3.17
CA GLU A 39 5.56 10.53 1.95
C GLU A 39 4.21 9.91 2.29
N LEU A 40 3.18 10.33 1.54
CA LEU A 40 1.85 9.69 1.52
C LEU A 40 1.74 8.83 0.26
N THR A 41 1.56 7.52 0.45
CA THR A 41 1.55 6.55 -0.67
C THR A 41 0.20 5.87 -0.87
N ILE A 42 -0.85 6.36 -0.21
CA ILE A 42 -2.22 5.91 -0.47
C ILE A 42 -2.55 6.13 -1.96
N GLY A 43 -3.32 5.22 -2.56
CA GLY A 43 -3.82 5.36 -3.93
C GLY A 43 -4.75 6.57 -4.11
N ASP A 44 -4.99 6.96 -5.36
CA ASP A 44 -5.83 8.14 -5.66
C ASP A 44 -7.33 7.88 -5.48
N LYS A 45 -7.72 6.60 -5.44
CA LYS A 45 -9.11 6.16 -5.26
C LYS A 45 -9.20 5.09 -4.18
N ILE A 46 -10.22 5.19 -3.34
CA ILE A 46 -10.61 4.17 -2.37
C ILE A 46 -12.09 3.87 -2.56
N TYR A 47 -12.44 2.59 -2.59
CA TYR A 47 -13.81 2.13 -2.77
C TYR A 47 -14.42 1.69 -1.43
N ALA A 48 -15.69 2.02 -1.23
CA ALA A 48 -16.47 1.63 -0.08
C ALA A 48 -17.82 1.05 -0.52
N VAL A 49 -18.32 0.08 0.24
CA VAL A 49 -19.58 -0.61 -0.04
C VAL A 49 -20.52 -0.40 1.14
N VAL A 50 -21.77 -0.03 0.88
CA VAL A 50 -22.80 0.15 1.93
C VAL A 50 -22.85 -1.07 2.84
N GLY A 51 -22.82 -0.82 4.15
CA GLY A 51 -22.80 -1.84 5.20
C GLY A 51 -21.43 -2.49 5.47
N ASP A 52 -20.43 -2.31 4.59
CA ASP A 52 -19.11 -2.91 4.76
C ASP A 52 -18.14 -1.99 5.50
N THR A 53 -17.42 -2.52 6.50
CA THR A 53 -16.48 -1.70 7.28
C THR A 53 -15.17 -1.46 6.52
N LEU A 54 -14.98 -0.25 6.02
CA LEU A 54 -13.71 0.22 5.46
C LEU A 54 -12.79 0.75 6.57
N LYS A 55 -11.52 0.38 6.50
CA LYS A 55 -10.45 0.95 7.32
C LYS A 55 -9.25 1.31 6.45
N ILE A 56 -8.63 2.45 6.76
CA ILE A 56 -7.38 2.90 6.18
C ILE A 56 -6.34 2.96 7.29
N TYR A 57 -5.32 2.11 7.24
CA TYR A 57 -4.29 1.99 8.27
C TYR A 57 -3.15 2.96 8.02
N PHE A 58 -2.84 3.78 9.01
CA PHE A 58 -1.87 4.87 8.85
C PHE A 58 -0.44 4.37 8.62
N ASN A 59 -0.07 3.25 9.25
CA ASN A 59 1.23 2.62 9.00
C ASN A 59 1.42 2.17 7.55
N SER A 60 0.32 1.89 6.84
CA SER A 60 0.36 1.38 5.48
C SER A 60 0.37 2.49 4.41
N ILE A 61 0.03 3.72 4.77
CA ILE A 61 -0.06 4.84 3.82
C ILE A 61 0.99 5.94 4.05
N VAL A 62 1.68 5.90 5.20
CA VAL A 62 2.70 6.88 5.56
C VAL A 62 4.07 6.20 5.61
N LEU A 63 4.98 6.64 4.74
CA LEU A 63 6.35 6.15 4.75
C LEU A 63 7.03 6.54 6.07
N ASN A 64 7.48 5.55 6.84
CA ASN A 64 8.12 5.74 8.15
C ASN A 64 7.20 6.33 9.24
N SER A 65 5.92 5.94 9.24
CA SER A 65 4.90 6.32 10.24
C SER A 65 5.33 6.27 11.71
N ALA A 66 6.30 5.42 12.07
CA ALA A 66 6.81 5.27 13.43
C ALA A 66 7.89 6.28 13.82
N SER A 67 8.35 7.16 12.91
CA SER A 67 9.44 8.10 13.21
C SER A 67 9.06 9.12 14.28
N GLY A 68 7.77 9.48 14.34
CA GLY A 68 7.28 10.50 15.26
C GLY A 68 7.74 11.91 14.90
N ASP A 69 8.22 12.13 13.68
CA ASP A 69 8.73 13.44 13.22
C ASP A 69 7.62 14.34 12.64
N TYR A 70 6.45 13.78 12.34
CA TYR A 70 5.31 14.49 11.78
C TYR A 70 3.98 13.94 12.30
N GLY A 71 2.94 14.78 12.25
CA GLY A 71 1.56 14.39 12.46
C GLY A 71 0.86 14.04 11.14
N LEU A 72 -0.17 13.20 11.20
CA LEU A 72 -1.09 12.93 10.10
C LEU A 72 -2.45 13.54 10.41
N ALA A 73 -2.93 14.40 9.52
CA ALA A 73 -4.32 14.82 9.48
C ALA A 73 -5.02 14.10 8.33
N LEU A 74 -6.17 13.49 8.61
CA LEU A 74 -7.09 12.99 7.59
C LEU A 74 -8.44 13.65 7.82
N LYS A 75 -8.84 14.52 6.90
CA LYS A 75 -10.13 15.18 6.91
C LYS A 75 -11.03 14.52 5.87
N CYS A 76 -12.21 14.08 6.30
CA CYS A 76 -13.25 13.55 5.43
C CYS A 76 -14.60 13.79 6.10
N ASP A 77 -15.63 14.10 5.31
CA ASP A 77 -17.01 14.21 5.82
C ASP A 77 -17.60 12.85 6.23
N LYS A 78 -16.88 11.76 5.91
CA LYS A 78 -17.23 10.38 6.24
C LYS A 78 -16.26 9.81 7.26
N GLY A 79 -16.73 8.81 8.00
CA GLY A 79 -15.90 8.01 8.90
C GLY A 79 -15.40 8.76 10.15
N ASN A 80 -14.43 8.15 10.84
CA ASN A 80 -13.84 8.66 12.07
C ASN A 80 -12.35 8.30 12.13
N ASN A 81 -11.52 9.21 12.65
CA ASN A 81 -10.11 8.96 12.91
C ASN A 81 -9.91 8.26 14.26
N TYR A 82 -9.15 7.17 14.24
CA TYR A 82 -8.62 6.49 15.43
C TYR A 82 -7.10 6.59 15.42
N SER A 83 -6.44 6.20 16.51
CA SER A 83 -4.97 6.31 16.61
C SER A 83 -4.19 5.52 15.55
N LYS A 84 -4.74 4.41 15.06
CA LYS A 84 -4.06 3.51 14.12
C LYS A 84 -4.63 3.55 12.70
N TYR A 85 -5.86 4.01 12.55
CA TYR A 85 -6.60 3.95 11.29
C TYR A 85 -7.73 4.97 11.25
N TRP A 86 -8.14 5.34 10.05
CA TRP A 86 -9.46 5.91 9.82
C TRP A 86 -10.45 4.78 9.52
N ARG A 87 -11.69 4.92 9.99
CA ARG A 87 -12.75 3.89 9.86
C ARG A 87 -14.06 4.49 9.38
N TYR A 88 -14.71 3.78 8.45
CA TYR A 88 -15.98 4.16 7.87
C TYR A 88 -16.89 2.94 7.65
N ILE A 89 -18.17 3.08 7.98
CA ILE A 89 -19.23 2.14 7.60
C ILE A 89 -20.22 2.94 6.76
N PRO A 90 -20.25 2.75 5.42
CA PRO A 90 -21.13 3.52 4.56
C PRO A 90 -22.60 3.13 4.75
N LYS A 91 -23.48 4.12 4.63
CA LYS A 91 -24.94 3.96 4.59
C LYS A 91 -25.45 4.23 3.16
N THR A 92 -26.69 3.87 2.86
CA THR A 92 -27.35 4.14 1.58
C THR A 92 -27.26 5.62 1.18
N ASP A 93 -27.49 6.55 2.12
CA ASP A 93 -27.40 7.99 1.85
C ASP A 93 -25.97 8.48 1.56
N ASP A 94 -24.95 7.64 1.76
CA ASP A 94 -23.57 7.96 1.45
C ASP A 94 -23.17 7.57 0.02
N VAL A 95 -24.03 6.89 -0.75
CA VAL A 95 -23.74 6.49 -2.14
C VAL A 95 -23.39 7.73 -2.97
N GLY A 96 -22.26 7.66 -3.66
CA GLY A 96 -21.71 8.76 -4.42
C GLY A 96 -20.21 8.89 -4.25
N GLU A 97 -19.72 10.10 -4.43
CA GLU A 97 -18.31 10.45 -4.36
C GLU A 97 -18.08 11.50 -3.26
N SER A 98 -16.96 11.37 -2.57
CA SER A 98 -16.49 12.32 -1.56
C SER A 98 -14.97 12.35 -1.56
N PHE A 99 -14.36 13.31 -0.88
CA PHE A 99 -12.91 13.43 -0.80
C PHE A 99 -12.40 13.16 0.61
N MET A 100 -11.22 12.55 0.66
CA MET A 100 -10.38 12.45 1.86
C MET A 100 -9.15 13.33 1.63
N ASP A 101 -9.00 14.39 2.43
CA ASP A 101 -7.83 15.26 2.39
C ASP A 101 -6.84 14.81 3.46
N LEU A 102 -5.68 14.32 3.04
CA LEU A 102 -4.58 13.89 3.89
C LEU A 102 -3.48 14.93 3.91
N GLN A 103 -2.96 15.24 5.09
CA GLN A 103 -1.81 16.11 5.28
C GLN A 103 -0.82 15.49 6.25
N LEU A 104 0.46 15.50 5.90
CA LEU A 104 1.55 15.34 6.87
C LEU A 104 2.04 16.72 7.25
N PHE A 105 2.24 16.98 8.54
CA PHE A 105 2.68 18.27 9.05
C PHE A 105 3.73 18.11 10.15
N ASP A 106 4.68 19.03 10.24
CA ASP A 106 5.64 19.06 11.34
C ASP A 106 5.01 19.62 12.63
N PHE A 107 5.69 19.47 13.77
CA PHE A 107 5.17 19.99 15.05
C PHE A 107 5.28 21.52 15.20
N LYS A 108 5.71 22.25 14.16
CA LYS A 108 5.59 23.70 14.07
C LYS A 108 4.33 24.12 13.29
N GLY A 109 3.58 23.16 12.77
CA GLY A 109 2.35 23.38 12.00
C GLY A 109 2.59 23.58 10.50
N ASN A 110 3.81 23.37 10.00
CA ASN A 110 4.09 23.44 8.57
C ASN A 110 3.58 22.16 7.88
N VAL A 111 2.83 22.33 6.80
CA VAL A 111 2.41 21.21 5.95
C VAL A 111 3.60 20.74 5.12
N LEU A 112 3.91 19.45 5.23
CA LEU A 112 5.03 18.77 4.55
C LEU A 112 4.57 18.11 3.25
N VAL A 113 3.40 17.45 3.30
CA VAL A 113 2.79 16.73 2.18
C VAL A 113 1.28 16.89 2.24
N GLU A 114 0.65 17.07 1.09
CA GLU A 114 -0.80 17.02 0.94
C GLU A 114 -1.19 15.99 -0.12
N LYS A 115 -2.28 15.26 0.12
CA LYS A 115 -2.88 14.38 -0.88
C LYS A 115 -4.39 14.33 -0.71
N GLN A 116 -5.11 14.55 -1.79
CA GLN A 116 -6.54 14.32 -1.87
C GLN A 116 -6.81 12.94 -2.49
N VAL A 117 -7.70 12.16 -1.89
CA VAL A 117 -8.11 10.83 -2.36
C VAL A 117 -9.61 10.81 -2.60
N LEU A 118 -10.02 10.28 -3.75
CA LEU A 118 -11.43 10.10 -4.09
C LEU A 118 -11.99 8.87 -3.37
N LEU A 119 -12.96 9.07 -2.49
CA LEU A 119 -13.71 8.02 -1.81
C LEU A 119 -15.02 7.76 -2.57
N ILE A 120 -15.11 6.58 -3.18
CA ILE A 120 -16.25 6.14 -4.00
C ILE A 120 -17.09 5.17 -3.19
N THR A 121 -18.30 5.57 -2.81
CA THR A 121 -19.25 4.71 -2.11
C THR A 121 -20.30 4.17 -3.08
N ARG A 122 -20.53 2.85 -3.06
CA ARG A 122 -21.54 2.18 -3.88
C ARG A 122 -22.40 1.23 -3.05
N GLU A 123 -23.63 1.03 -3.51
CA GLU A 123 -24.43 -0.13 -3.13
C GLU A 123 -24.07 -1.33 -4.00
N ALA A 124 -24.00 -2.50 -3.39
CA ALA A 124 -23.78 -3.72 -4.12
C ALA A 124 -25.01 -4.08 -4.95
N ARG A 125 -24.79 -4.54 -6.18
CA ARG A 125 -25.83 -5.07 -7.06
C ARG A 125 -25.32 -6.35 -7.68
N ASN A 126 -26.22 -7.32 -7.87
CA ASN A 126 -25.87 -8.52 -8.59
C ASN A 126 -25.79 -8.16 -10.09
N PRO A 127 -24.66 -8.38 -10.78
CA PRO A 127 -24.55 -8.10 -12.21
C PRO A 127 -25.66 -8.80 -12.99
N GLU A 128 -26.19 -8.20 -14.05
CA GLU A 128 -27.23 -8.83 -14.88
C GLU A 128 -26.74 -10.14 -15.52
N PHE A 129 -25.48 -10.14 -15.96
CA PHE A 129 -24.82 -11.27 -16.58
C PHE A 129 -23.67 -11.78 -15.74
N ARG A 130 -23.31 -13.05 -15.93
CA ARG A 130 -22.15 -13.66 -15.28
C ARG A 130 -20.88 -12.86 -15.57
N ARG A 131 -20.09 -12.60 -14.53
CA ARG A 131 -18.78 -11.94 -14.56
C ARG A 131 -17.71 -12.88 -14.05
N ASN A 132 -16.75 -13.22 -14.91
CA ASN A 132 -15.60 -14.04 -14.54
C ASN A 132 -14.46 -13.16 -14.03
N LEU A 133 -13.97 -13.47 -12.82
CA LEU A 133 -12.84 -12.83 -12.17
C LEU A 133 -11.71 -13.86 -12.01
N LEU A 134 -10.56 -13.60 -12.62
CA LEU A 134 -9.33 -14.36 -12.37
C LEU A 134 -8.50 -13.65 -11.28
N CYS A 135 -8.29 -14.29 -10.13
CA CYS A 135 -7.32 -13.83 -9.14
C CYS A 135 -5.95 -14.48 -9.45
N LEU A 136 -4.98 -13.67 -9.85
CA LEU A 136 -3.65 -14.11 -10.26
C LEU A 136 -2.57 -13.53 -9.32
N GLY A 137 -1.71 -14.41 -8.81
CA GLY A 137 -0.58 -13.98 -7.98
C GLY A 137 0.46 -15.06 -7.73
N ASN A 138 1.24 -14.87 -6.68
CA ASN A 138 2.36 -15.74 -6.33
C ASN A 138 2.02 -16.65 -5.12
N SER A 139 2.97 -16.83 -4.19
CA SER A 139 2.75 -17.59 -2.95
C SER A 139 1.62 -17.02 -2.09
N LEU A 140 1.36 -15.70 -2.16
CA LEU A 140 0.24 -15.06 -1.47
C LEU A 140 -1.13 -15.45 -2.05
N MET A 141 -1.17 -15.94 -3.29
CA MET A 141 -2.41 -16.41 -3.94
C MET A 141 -2.51 -17.93 -3.96
N ALA A 142 -1.37 -18.63 -3.90
CA ALA A 142 -1.26 -20.08 -4.15
C ALA A 142 -2.24 -20.94 -3.34
N ALA A 143 -2.41 -20.64 -2.05
CA ALA A 143 -3.24 -21.46 -1.17
C ALA A 143 -4.74 -21.06 -1.16
N GLY A 144 -5.13 -20.05 -1.95
CA GLY A 144 -6.53 -19.74 -2.24
C GLY A 144 -7.31 -18.99 -1.15
N GLN A 145 -6.68 -18.56 -0.05
CA GLN A 145 -7.38 -17.91 1.07
C GLN A 145 -8.11 -16.63 0.63
N THR A 146 -7.45 -15.80 -0.18
CA THR A 146 -8.04 -14.57 -0.74
C THR A 146 -9.23 -14.85 -1.65
N PRO A 147 -9.13 -15.68 -2.72
CA PRO A 147 -10.25 -15.94 -3.62
C PRO A 147 -11.39 -16.71 -2.93
N ILE A 148 -11.10 -17.66 -2.02
CA ILE A 148 -12.14 -18.36 -1.27
C ILE A 148 -12.96 -17.39 -0.42
N GLU A 149 -12.29 -16.50 0.32
CA GLU A 149 -12.99 -15.49 1.11
C GLU A 149 -13.75 -14.49 0.23
N LEU A 150 -13.17 -14.05 -0.88
CA LEU A 150 -13.84 -13.16 -1.82
C LEU A 150 -15.12 -13.79 -2.38
N SER A 151 -15.07 -15.05 -2.81
CA SER A 151 -16.24 -15.79 -3.28
C SER A 151 -17.29 -15.96 -2.17
N ARG A 152 -16.87 -16.21 -0.93
CA ARG A 152 -17.77 -16.28 0.22
C ARG A 152 -18.48 -14.94 0.44
N ARG A 153 -17.74 -13.82 0.47
CA ARG A 153 -18.32 -12.48 0.63
C ARG A 153 -19.30 -12.12 -0.47
N LEU A 154 -18.95 -12.44 -1.72
CA LEU A 154 -19.82 -12.17 -2.86
C LEU A 154 -21.07 -13.08 -2.83
N LYS A 155 -20.89 -14.40 -2.75
CA LYS A 155 -21.93 -15.39 -3.11
C LYS A 155 -22.44 -16.24 -1.95
N GLY A 156 -21.67 -16.37 -0.88
CA GLY A 156 -21.97 -17.28 0.23
C GLY A 156 -21.49 -18.71 0.00
N THR A 157 -20.45 -18.91 -0.82
CA THR A 157 -19.76 -20.21 -0.95
C THR A 157 -19.06 -20.59 0.36
N SER A 158 -18.70 -21.86 0.54
CA SER A 158 -17.94 -22.32 1.71
C SER A 158 -16.65 -21.51 1.93
N GLY A 159 -16.35 -21.19 3.19
CA GLY A 159 -15.14 -20.48 3.62
C GLY A 159 -14.78 -20.80 5.07
N LEU A 160 -13.77 -20.11 5.62
CA LEU A 160 -13.27 -20.37 6.97
C LEU A 160 -13.92 -19.49 8.05
N ILE A 161 -14.76 -18.54 7.66
CA ILE A 161 -15.42 -17.55 8.53
C ILE A 161 -16.82 -17.26 8.01
N ASP A 162 -17.71 -16.78 8.88
CA ASP A 162 -19.09 -16.44 8.51
C ASP A 162 -19.35 -14.93 8.46
N SER A 163 -18.45 -14.11 9.03
CA SER A 163 -18.60 -12.66 9.13
C SER A 163 -17.44 -11.92 8.43
N PRO A 164 -17.70 -10.88 7.62
CA PRO A 164 -19.02 -10.30 7.34
C PRO A 164 -19.93 -11.23 6.54
N GLU A 165 -21.25 -11.07 6.67
CA GLU A 165 -22.23 -11.84 5.89
C GLU A 165 -22.03 -11.65 4.38
N SER A 166 -22.49 -12.65 3.61
CA SER A 166 -22.50 -12.57 2.15
C SER A 166 -23.56 -11.61 1.65
N LEU A 167 -23.31 -10.99 0.49
CA LEU A 167 -24.30 -10.18 -0.23
C LEU A 167 -25.11 -10.96 -1.28
N SER A 168 -24.90 -12.27 -1.42
CA SER A 168 -25.61 -13.14 -2.38
C SER A 168 -25.56 -12.64 -3.84
N LEU A 169 -24.43 -12.05 -4.25
CA LEU A 169 -24.11 -11.61 -5.61
C LEU A 169 -23.71 -12.80 -6.48
N THR A 170 -24.68 -13.63 -6.85
CA THR A 170 -24.46 -14.94 -7.47
C THR A 170 -23.80 -14.91 -8.85
N ASN A 171 -23.84 -13.78 -9.56
CA ASN A 171 -23.35 -13.68 -10.93
C ASN A 171 -21.85 -13.37 -11.04
N TYR A 172 -21.13 -13.27 -9.92
CA TYR A 172 -19.67 -13.36 -9.97
C TYR A 172 -19.20 -14.82 -10.01
N SER A 173 -18.13 -15.10 -10.75
CA SER A 173 -17.45 -16.38 -10.73
C SER A 173 -15.95 -16.18 -10.64
N LEU A 174 -15.33 -16.79 -9.64
CA LEU A 174 -13.89 -16.80 -9.52
C LEU A 174 -13.35 -18.01 -10.28
N VAL A 175 -12.50 -17.74 -11.27
CA VAL A 175 -12.03 -18.72 -12.25
C VAL A 175 -10.51 -18.85 -12.19
N GLY A 176 -10.00 -19.99 -12.64
CA GLY A 176 -8.57 -20.30 -12.65
C GLY A 176 -8.28 -21.79 -12.54
N ARG A 177 -7.03 -22.15 -12.84
CA ARG A 177 -6.52 -23.53 -12.89
C ARG A 177 -6.51 -24.21 -11.52
N VAL A 178 -6.14 -23.47 -10.47
CA VAL A 178 -6.17 -23.98 -9.10
C VAL A 178 -7.56 -23.77 -8.55
N GLN A 179 -8.11 -24.77 -7.86
CA GLN A 179 -9.46 -24.73 -7.34
C GLN A 179 -9.52 -25.18 -5.88
N ASN A 180 -10.54 -24.74 -5.15
CA ASN A 180 -10.86 -25.28 -3.84
C ASN A 180 -11.32 -26.75 -3.97
N SER A 181 -11.38 -27.48 -2.85
CA SER A 181 -11.75 -28.90 -2.86
C SER A 181 -13.13 -29.18 -3.45
N GLU A 182 -14.04 -28.20 -3.38
CA GLU A 182 -15.40 -28.28 -3.93
C GLU A 182 -15.47 -27.92 -5.43
N GLN A 183 -14.37 -27.44 -6.03
CA GLN A 183 -14.31 -26.96 -7.42
C GLN A 183 -15.31 -25.83 -7.73
N THR A 184 -15.65 -25.02 -6.72
CA THR A 184 -16.58 -23.90 -6.81
C THR A 184 -15.89 -22.53 -6.93
N VAL A 185 -14.61 -22.46 -6.59
CA VAL A 185 -13.79 -21.25 -6.61
C VAL A 185 -12.44 -21.56 -7.27
N GLY A 186 -12.11 -20.85 -8.35
CA GLY A 186 -10.83 -20.95 -9.06
C GLY A 186 -9.92 -19.74 -8.87
N TRP A 187 -8.61 -19.94 -9.03
CA TRP A 187 -7.57 -18.90 -9.04
C TRP A 187 -6.29 -19.36 -9.75
N GLU A 188 -5.35 -18.44 -9.94
CA GLU A 188 -3.98 -18.73 -10.37
C GLU A 188 -3.00 -18.23 -9.33
N GLY A 189 -2.27 -19.13 -8.69
CA GLY A 189 -1.25 -18.77 -7.71
C GLY A 189 -0.08 -19.72 -7.78
N THR A 190 1.09 -19.22 -8.15
CA THR A 190 2.30 -20.04 -8.19
C THR A 190 3.43 -19.43 -7.36
N PRO A 191 3.90 -20.12 -6.28
CA PRO A 191 4.96 -19.62 -5.41
C PRO A 191 6.22 -19.19 -6.17
N GLY A 192 6.80 -18.06 -5.77
CA GLY A 192 8.03 -17.52 -6.37
C GLY A 192 7.85 -16.87 -7.75
N TRP A 193 6.64 -16.86 -8.33
CA TRP A 193 6.44 -16.23 -9.64
C TRP A 193 6.51 -14.71 -9.55
N THR A 194 7.18 -14.14 -10.55
CA THR A 194 7.38 -12.70 -10.79
C THR A 194 6.58 -12.30 -12.03
N TRP A 195 6.53 -11.00 -12.34
CA TRP A 195 6.00 -10.54 -13.63
C TRP A 195 6.67 -11.23 -14.81
N GLN A 196 8.01 -11.35 -14.77
CA GLN A 196 8.77 -12.01 -15.83
C GLN A 196 8.38 -13.48 -16.00
N LYS A 197 8.13 -14.21 -14.91
CA LYS A 197 7.70 -15.62 -15.01
C LYS A 197 6.35 -15.77 -15.71
N TYR A 198 5.39 -14.89 -15.41
CA TYR A 198 4.12 -14.87 -16.15
C TYR A 198 4.35 -14.49 -17.63
N ILE A 199 5.18 -13.50 -17.92
CA ILE A 199 5.52 -13.12 -19.30
C ILE A 199 6.10 -14.31 -20.10
N ASP A 200 6.96 -15.13 -19.47
CA ASP A 200 7.64 -16.23 -20.14
C ASP A 200 6.76 -17.48 -20.31
N SER A 201 5.80 -17.69 -19.40
CA SER A 201 5.11 -19.00 -19.24
C SER A 201 3.58 -18.94 -19.32
N PHE A 202 2.97 -17.76 -19.37
CA PHE A 202 1.52 -17.61 -19.34
C PHE A 202 0.95 -17.23 -20.71
N ASP A 203 0.45 -18.24 -21.44
CA ASP A 203 -0.34 -18.03 -22.65
C ASP A 203 -1.78 -17.66 -22.27
N ILE A 204 -2.10 -16.36 -22.34
CA ILE A 204 -3.36 -15.81 -21.83
C ILE A 204 -4.57 -16.42 -22.54
N GLN A 205 -4.51 -16.58 -23.86
CA GLN A 205 -5.64 -17.09 -24.65
C GLN A 205 -5.95 -18.54 -24.27
N SER A 206 -4.94 -19.42 -24.36
CA SER A 206 -5.09 -20.84 -24.04
C SER A 206 -5.52 -21.04 -22.60
N TYR A 207 -5.00 -20.22 -21.67
CA TYR A 207 -5.38 -20.28 -20.27
C TYR A 207 -6.85 -19.93 -20.04
N VAL A 208 -7.32 -18.83 -20.63
CA VAL A 208 -8.70 -18.38 -20.46
C VAL A 208 -9.68 -19.36 -21.12
N ASP A 209 -9.35 -19.89 -22.30
CA ASP A 209 -10.15 -20.92 -22.97
C ASP A 209 -10.26 -22.19 -22.12
N GLN A 210 -9.15 -22.60 -21.48
CA GLN A 210 -9.11 -23.84 -20.70
C GLN A 210 -9.71 -23.71 -19.30
N TYR A 211 -9.49 -22.60 -18.60
CA TYR A 211 -9.77 -22.49 -17.16
C TYR A 211 -10.76 -21.39 -16.79
N CYS A 212 -11.12 -20.52 -17.74
CA CYS A 212 -11.98 -19.36 -17.49
C CYS A 212 -13.22 -19.36 -18.41
N GLU A 213 -13.60 -20.52 -18.95
CA GLU A 213 -14.78 -20.67 -19.81
C GLU A 213 -14.75 -19.75 -21.06
N GLY A 214 -13.55 -19.40 -21.55
CA GLY A 214 -13.37 -18.50 -22.69
C GLY A 214 -13.72 -17.03 -22.41
N GLN A 215 -13.97 -16.65 -21.14
CA GLN A 215 -14.37 -15.30 -20.75
C GLN A 215 -13.57 -14.80 -19.54
N MET A 216 -13.08 -13.56 -19.64
CA MET A 216 -12.40 -12.88 -18.53
C MET A 216 -12.87 -11.42 -18.46
N ASP A 217 -13.80 -11.12 -17.55
CA ASP A 217 -14.33 -9.76 -17.34
C ASP A 217 -13.40 -8.95 -16.43
N TYR A 218 -12.82 -9.61 -15.44
CA TYR A 218 -11.92 -9.02 -14.47
C TYR A 218 -10.70 -9.90 -14.28
N ILE A 219 -9.55 -9.26 -14.07
CA ILE A 219 -8.36 -9.93 -13.56
C ILE A 219 -7.77 -9.12 -12.41
N TYR A 220 -7.56 -9.75 -11.27
CA TYR A 220 -6.83 -9.17 -10.16
C TYR A 220 -5.38 -9.67 -10.17
N LEU A 221 -4.43 -8.74 -10.20
CA LEU A 221 -3.01 -9.02 -10.27
C LEU A 221 -2.34 -8.64 -8.95
N GLN A 222 -1.78 -9.63 -8.23
CA GLN A 222 -0.97 -9.41 -7.02
C GLN A 222 0.44 -9.97 -7.21
N LEU A 223 1.34 -9.12 -7.71
CA LEU A 223 2.73 -9.45 -8.03
C LEU A 223 3.68 -8.31 -7.62
N GLY A 224 5.00 -8.55 -7.72
CA GLY A 224 6.04 -7.58 -7.34
C GLY A 224 6.79 -7.92 -6.06
N ILE A 225 6.16 -8.64 -5.11
CA ILE A 225 6.80 -8.95 -3.82
C ILE A 225 8.06 -9.83 -3.97
N ASN A 226 8.06 -10.77 -4.93
CA ASN A 226 9.20 -11.67 -5.15
C ASN A 226 10.40 -10.93 -5.73
N GLU A 227 10.16 -9.92 -6.56
CA GLU A 227 11.19 -9.00 -7.05
C GLU A 227 11.72 -8.14 -5.89
N LEU A 228 10.83 -7.60 -5.05
CA LEU A 228 11.23 -6.78 -3.90
C LEU A 228 12.04 -7.55 -2.84
N LEU A 229 11.85 -8.87 -2.69
CA LEU A 229 12.59 -9.68 -1.73
C LEU A 229 14.11 -9.61 -1.89
N TRP A 230 14.57 -9.41 -3.12
CA TRP A 230 16.00 -9.42 -3.48
C TRP A 230 16.52 -8.04 -3.86
N LEU A 231 15.65 -7.04 -3.90
CA LEU A 231 15.99 -5.68 -4.28
C LEU A 231 16.42 -4.87 -3.07
N GLU A 232 17.54 -4.16 -3.19
CA GLU A 232 18.02 -3.19 -2.22
C GLU A 232 17.02 -2.01 -2.08
N PRO A 233 16.85 -1.37 -0.91
CA PRO A 233 15.81 -0.35 -0.69
C PRO A 233 15.82 0.85 -1.66
N PHE A 234 16.99 1.18 -2.19
CA PHE A 234 17.21 2.32 -3.08
C PHE A 234 17.46 1.91 -4.53
N ALA A 235 17.36 0.63 -4.87
CA ALA A 235 17.57 0.18 -6.23
C ALA A 235 16.37 0.50 -7.13
N ASP A 236 16.65 0.64 -8.43
CA ASP A 236 15.64 0.91 -9.45
C ASP A 236 14.59 -0.21 -9.52
N GLN A 237 13.31 0.19 -9.58
CA GLN A 237 12.16 -0.70 -9.67
C GLN A 237 11.55 -0.73 -11.09
N SER A 238 12.12 0.00 -12.06
CA SER A 238 11.55 0.16 -13.39
C SER A 238 11.34 -1.18 -14.11
N PHE A 239 12.18 -2.18 -13.88
CA PHE A 239 12.00 -3.53 -14.45
C PHE A 239 10.71 -4.21 -13.97
N ILE A 240 10.28 -3.97 -12.73
CA ILE A 240 9.03 -4.49 -12.17
C ILE A 240 7.84 -3.81 -12.86
N ILE A 241 7.92 -2.49 -13.07
CA ILE A 241 6.89 -1.70 -13.76
C ILE A 241 6.77 -2.12 -15.22
N ASN A 242 7.90 -2.30 -15.91
CA ASN A 242 7.91 -2.77 -17.30
C ASN A 242 7.34 -4.19 -17.43
N GLY A 243 7.58 -5.06 -16.43
CA GLY A 243 6.94 -6.37 -16.34
C GLY A 243 5.42 -6.27 -16.18
N ALA A 244 4.95 -5.39 -15.29
CA ALA A 244 3.52 -5.12 -15.12
C ALA A 244 2.88 -4.63 -16.43
N LYS A 245 3.45 -3.61 -17.06
CA LYS A 245 3.00 -3.09 -18.36
C LYS A 245 2.90 -4.19 -19.40
N THR A 246 3.97 -4.98 -19.58
CA THR A 246 4.01 -6.03 -20.59
C THR A 246 2.90 -7.06 -20.41
N LEU A 247 2.63 -7.49 -19.17
CA LEU A 247 1.55 -8.46 -18.92
C LEU A 247 0.17 -7.82 -19.12
N ILE A 248 -0.03 -6.61 -18.62
CA ILE A 248 -1.28 -5.84 -18.75
C ILE A 248 -1.60 -5.59 -20.23
N ASP A 249 -0.62 -5.18 -21.03
CA ASP A 249 -0.78 -4.95 -22.48
C ASP A 249 -1.18 -6.22 -23.20
N ARG A 250 -0.59 -7.37 -22.84
CA ARG A 250 -0.96 -8.68 -23.42
C ARG A 250 -2.38 -9.08 -23.03
N ILE A 251 -2.78 -8.85 -21.78
CA ILE A 251 -4.15 -9.10 -21.32
C ILE A 251 -5.13 -8.23 -22.10
N HIS A 252 -4.90 -6.92 -22.15
CA HIS A 252 -5.80 -5.99 -22.82
C HIS A 252 -5.89 -6.27 -24.33
N LYS A 253 -4.78 -6.66 -24.96
CA LYS A 253 -4.77 -7.08 -26.37
C LYS A 253 -5.62 -8.32 -26.62
N SER A 254 -5.57 -9.32 -25.76
CA SER A 254 -6.35 -10.57 -25.90
C SER A 254 -7.80 -10.41 -25.46
N TYR A 255 -8.06 -9.58 -24.44
CA TYR A 255 -9.36 -9.36 -23.83
C TYR A 255 -9.60 -7.85 -23.59
N PRO A 256 -9.93 -7.07 -24.65
CA PRO A 256 -10.03 -5.60 -24.54
C PRO A 256 -11.12 -5.09 -23.59
N SER A 257 -12.15 -5.90 -23.32
CA SER A 257 -13.20 -5.58 -22.35
C SER A 257 -12.84 -5.94 -20.90
N CYS A 258 -11.74 -6.66 -20.68
CA CYS A 258 -11.31 -7.05 -19.35
C CYS A 258 -10.84 -5.82 -18.55
N LYS A 259 -11.39 -5.67 -17.35
CA LYS A 259 -10.91 -4.68 -16.37
C LYS A 259 -9.78 -5.28 -15.56
N VAL A 260 -8.62 -4.62 -15.58
CA VAL A 260 -7.42 -5.03 -14.84
C VAL A 260 -7.43 -4.36 -13.47
N LEU A 261 -7.47 -5.17 -12.42
CA LEU A 261 -7.37 -4.74 -11.03
C LEU A 261 -5.92 -4.94 -10.56
N LEU A 262 -5.10 -3.89 -10.65
CA LEU A 262 -3.70 -3.93 -10.25
C LEU A 262 -3.59 -3.75 -8.73
N GLY A 263 -3.40 -4.86 -8.01
CA GLY A 263 -3.29 -4.87 -6.56
C GLY A 263 -1.96 -4.32 -6.07
N SER A 264 -2.01 -3.51 -5.01
CA SER A 264 -0.82 -3.09 -4.27
C SER A 264 -0.04 -4.27 -3.70
N VAL A 265 1.28 -4.14 -3.61
CA VAL A 265 2.12 -4.97 -2.76
C VAL A 265 1.89 -4.60 -1.29
N LEU A 266 1.88 -5.59 -0.40
CA LEU A 266 1.59 -5.40 1.02
C LEU A 266 2.86 -5.07 1.79
N LEU A 267 2.76 -4.19 2.78
CA LEU A 267 3.81 -4.00 3.78
C LEU A 267 4.07 -5.34 4.49
N PRO A 268 5.34 -5.65 4.80
CA PRO A 268 5.70 -6.85 5.54
C PRO A 268 5.25 -6.76 7.01
N SER A 269 5.51 -7.83 7.77
CA SER A 269 5.44 -7.76 9.24
C SER A 269 6.27 -6.60 9.76
N GLN A 270 5.67 -5.82 10.65
CA GLN A 270 6.34 -4.72 11.35
C GLN A 270 6.89 -5.14 12.72
N ASN A 271 6.87 -6.43 13.03
CA ASN A 271 7.26 -6.97 14.33
C ASN A 271 8.16 -8.20 14.18
N GLY A 272 9.29 -8.04 13.48
CA GLY A 272 10.37 -9.03 13.43
C GLY A 272 10.18 -10.18 12.43
N GLY A 273 9.05 -10.26 11.71
CA GLY A 273 8.79 -11.37 10.79
C GLY A 273 9.83 -11.53 9.68
N LEU A 274 10.35 -10.42 9.14
CA LEU A 274 11.43 -10.47 8.15
C LEU A 274 12.73 -11.05 8.73
N GLY A 275 13.16 -10.56 9.90
CA GLY A 275 14.39 -11.03 10.54
C GLY A 275 14.29 -12.47 11.06
N ASN A 276 13.09 -12.93 11.44
CA ASN A 276 12.87 -14.33 11.82
C ASN A 276 12.91 -15.26 10.60
N LYS A 277 12.35 -14.83 9.46
CA LYS A 277 12.21 -15.67 8.26
C LYS A 277 13.44 -15.67 7.36
N TYR A 278 14.10 -14.52 7.22
CA TYR A 278 15.20 -14.31 6.28
C TYR A 278 16.50 -14.05 7.05
N PRO A 279 17.59 -14.77 6.74
CA PRO A 279 18.86 -14.58 7.41
C PRO A 279 19.46 -13.20 7.13
N ALA A 280 20.25 -12.69 8.07
CA ALA A 280 20.88 -11.36 8.04
C ALA A 280 22.00 -11.20 6.99
N ASN A 281 22.13 -12.13 6.05
CA ASN A 281 23.02 -12.04 4.89
C ASN A 281 22.25 -12.01 3.55
N ILE A 282 20.92 -11.96 3.60
CA ILE A 282 20.03 -11.75 2.45
C ILE A 282 19.40 -10.36 2.57
N VAL A 283 19.21 -9.67 1.45
CA VAL A 283 18.67 -8.30 1.37
C VAL A 283 17.47 -8.08 2.30
N SER A 284 16.46 -8.96 2.24
CA SER A 284 15.27 -8.85 3.11
C SER A 284 15.56 -9.00 4.61
N GLY A 285 16.56 -9.79 4.99
CA GLY A 285 17.01 -9.91 6.39
C GLY A 285 17.96 -8.79 6.83
N ILE A 286 18.71 -8.18 5.89
CA ILE A 286 19.64 -7.07 6.16
C ILE A 286 18.90 -5.77 6.48
N TYR A 287 17.90 -5.42 5.66
CA TYR A 287 17.27 -4.10 5.72
C TYR A 287 16.05 -4.00 6.64
N GLY A 288 15.57 -5.15 7.15
CA GLY A 288 14.41 -5.23 8.04
C GLY A 288 13.15 -4.59 7.44
N GLU A 289 12.16 -4.33 8.30
CA GLU A 289 10.87 -3.78 7.90
C GLU A 289 10.98 -2.36 7.35
N LYS A 290 11.81 -1.48 7.93
CA LYS A 290 11.92 -0.08 7.48
C LYS A 290 12.42 0.05 6.04
N GLY A 291 13.51 -0.66 5.70
CA GLY A 291 14.02 -0.65 4.33
C GLY A 291 13.11 -1.38 3.35
N PHE A 292 12.36 -2.39 3.83
CA PHE A 292 11.38 -3.06 2.99
C PHE A 292 10.13 -2.21 2.72
N ASN A 293 9.64 -1.48 3.73
CA ASN A 293 8.51 -0.56 3.60
C ASN A 293 8.79 0.48 2.50
N LEU A 294 9.99 1.05 2.44
CA LEU A 294 10.40 1.99 1.39
C LEU A 294 10.18 1.41 -0.01
N LYS A 295 10.55 0.15 -0.22
CA LYS A 295 10.38 -0.52 -1.51
C LYS A 295 8.91 -0.71 -1.87
N VAL A 296 8.10 -1.12 -0.90
CA VAL A 296 6.66 -1.35 -1.09
C VAL A 296 5.95 -0.04 -1.39
N HIS A 297 6.22 1.02 -0.63
CA HIS A 297 5.64 2.34 -0.82
C HIS A 297 5.95 2.91 -2.21
N ARG A 298 7.20 2.82 -2.66
CA ARG A 298 7.62 3.26 -4.01
C ARG A 298 6.96 2.46 -5.12
N LEU A 299 6.90 1.13 -4.98
CA LEU A 299 6.29 0.27 -5.98
C LEU A 299 4.77 0.52 -6.08
N ASN A 300 4.10 0.67 -4.94
CA ASN A 300 2.67 0.97 -4.89
C ASN A 300 2.36 2.34 -5.50
N LYS A 301 3.18 3.35 -5.23
CA LYS A 301 3.08 4.64 -5.92
C LYS A 301 3.21 4.47 -7.43
N ALA A 302 4.21 3.72 -7.90
CA ALA A 302 4.41 3.49 -9.33
C ALA A 302 3.26 2.68 -9.98
N TYR A 303 2.64 1.74 -9.25
CA TYR A 303 1.44 1.02 -9.72
C TYR A 303 0.21 1.92 -9.77
N ASN A 304 0.03 2.81 -8.79
CA ASN A 304 -1.01 3.84 -8.85
C ASN A 304 -0.81 4.76 -10.06
N ASP A 305 0.41 5.27 -10.25
CA ASP A 305 0.75 6.16 -11.36
C ASP A 305 0.55 5.44 -12.73
N LEU A 306 0.91 4.16 -12.83
CA LEU A 306 0.66 3.34 -14.01
C LEU A 306 -0.84 3.21 -14.31
N ALA A 307 -1.63 2.79 -13.32
CA ALA A 307 -3.07 2.59 -13.50
C ALA A 307 -3.81 3.87 -13.89
N ASN A 308 -3.34 5.04 -13.43
CA ASN A 308 -3.94 6.34 -13.74
C ASN A 308 -3.31 7.04 -14.96
N SER A 309 -2.33 6.43 -15.62
CA SER A 309 -1.71 7.01 -16.82
C SER A 309 -2.64 6.91 -18.04
N ALA A 310 -2.47 7.84 -19.00
CA ALA A 310 -3.38 8.00 -20.13
C ALA A 310 -3.60 6.71 -20.94
N ASP A 311 -2.57 5.87 -21.06
CA ASP A 311 -2.63 4.63 -21.84
C ASP A 311 -3.40 3.50 -21.13
N TYR A 312 -3.59 3.58 -19.80
CA TYR A 312 -4.12 2.48 -18.98
C TYR A 312 -5.40 2.84 -18.22
N ALA A 313 -5.66 4.13 -17.96
CA ALA A 313 -6.72 4.60 -17.07
C ALA A 313 -8.14 4.22 -17.49
N SER A 314 -8.36 3.83 -18.75
CA SER A 314 -9.66 3.38 -19.25
C SER A 314 -10.01 1.94 -18.87
N PHE A 315 -9.01 1.09 -18.54
CA PHE A 315 -9.25 -0.33 -18.26
C PHE A 315 -8.47 -0.87 -17.05
N THR A 316 -7.53 -0.11 -16.48
CA THR A 316 -6.75 -0.51 -15.30
C THR A 316 -7.15 0.29 -14.07
N TYR A 317 -7.24 -0.39 -12.92
CA TYR A 317 -7.64 0.17 -11.64
C TYR A 317 -6.65 -0.25 -10.57
N PHE A 318 -5.98 0.72 -9.92
CA PHE A 318 -5.12 0.43 -8.77
C PHE A 318 -5.98 0.11 -7.56
N ILE A 319 -5.78 -1.08 -6.98
CA ILE A 319 -6.47 -1.54 -5.78
C ILE A 319 -5.51 -1.47 -4.62
N ASP A 320 -5.66 -0.42 -3.80
CA ASP A 320 -4.82 -0.19 -2.63
C ASP A 320 -5.23 -1.12 -1.47
N ASN A 321 -4.90 -2.40 -1.60
CA ASN A 321 -5.05 -3.38 -0.54
C ASN A 321 -4.13 -3.08 0.63
N ASN A 322 -2.96 -2.48 0.38
CA ASN A 322 -1.97 -2.13 1.39
C ASN A 322 -2.54 -1.11 2.38
N ALA A 323 -3.19 -0.04 1.90
CA ALA A 323 -3.88 0.93 2.76
C ALA A 323 -4.95 0.28 3.66
N GLN A 324 -5.53 -0.83 3.23
CA GLN A 324 -6.57 -1.59 3.94
C GLN A 324 -6.04 -2.78 4.74
N PHE A 325 -4.71 -2.95 4.78
CA PHE A 325 -4.02 -4.09 5.39
C PHE A 325 -3.36 -3.69 6.71
N ASP A 326 -3.71 -4.39 7.80
CA ASP A 326 -3.21 -4.15 9.14
C ASP A 326 -1.88 -4.89 9.38
N CYS A 327 -0.80 -4.38 8.79
CA CYS A 327 0.53 -5.00 8.83
C CYS A 327 1.11 -5.22 10.25
N LEU A 328 0.47 -4.68 11.30
CA LEU A 328 0.83 -4.89 12.70
C LEU A 328 0.22 -6.16 13.32
N ASN A 329 -0.90 -6.64 12.78
CA ASN A 329 -1.75 -7.61 13.51
C ASN A 329 -2.09 -8.88 12.71
N VAL A 330 -1.67 -9.00 11.46
CA VAL A 330 -2.14 -10.04 10.55
C VAL A 330 -1.12 -11.13 10.23
N TYR A 331 0.07 -11.07 10.81
CA TYR A 331 1.13 -12.05 10.59
C TYR A 331 1.12 -13.18 11.63
N PRO A 332 1.66 -14.37 11.29
CA PRO A 332 1.79 -15.47 12.24
C PRO A 332 2.77 -15.10 13.35
N LYS A 333 2.46 -15.49 14.59
CA LYS A 333 3.17 -15.06 15.81
C LYS A 333 3.72 -16.22 16.62
N ILE A 334 4.77 -15.95 17.38
CA ILE A 334 5.30 -16.84 18.43
C ILE A 334 5.63 -16.02 19.68
N GLU A 335 5.51 -16.64 20.86
CA GLU A 335 6.08 -16.11 22.09
C GLU A 335 7.46 -16.71 22.36
N ARG A 336 8.42 -15.88 22.74
CA ARG A 336 9.76 -16.32 23.16
C ARG A 336 10.26 -15.49 24.35
N PRO A 337 11.23 -15.97 25.13
CA PRO A 337 11.82 -15.16 26.21
C PRO A 337 12.38 -13.83 25.67
N SER A 338 12.07 -12.71 26.33
CA SER A 338 12.51 -11.36 25.90
C SER A 338 14.03 -11.16 25.99
N GLY A 339 14.72 -12.01 26.75
CA GLY A 339 16.16 -12.04 26.84
C GLY A 339 16.63 -12.79 28.08
N ASN A 340 17.94 -12.99 28.20
CA ASN A 340 18.52 -13.71 29.34
C ASN A 340 18.41 -12.96 30.67
N TYR A 341 18.19 -11.64 30.61
CA TYR A 341 18.22 -10.75 31.77
C TYR A 341 16.91 -9.99 32.02
N VAL A 342 15.91 -10.18 31.15
CA VAL A 342 14.60 -9.53 31.27
C VAL A 342 13.57 -10.62 31.52
N PRO A 343 12.98 -10.69 32.73
CA PRO A 343 11.88 -11.62 33.00
C PRO A 343 10.70 -11.33 32.06
N GLY A 344 10.19 -12.36 31.40
CA GLY A 344 9.02 -12.27 30.54
C GLY A 344 9.23 -12.83 29.14
N ASN A 345 8.14 -12.84 28.38
CA ASN A 345 8.12 -13.22 26.98
C ASN A 345 7.84 -11.99 26.11
N GLU A 346 8.41 -11.98 24.90
CA GLU A 346 8.00 -11.10 23.82
C GLU A 346 7.21 -11.90 22.78
N THR A 347 6.25 -11.24 22.13
CA THR A 347 5.56 -11.76 20.95
C THR A 347 6.21 -11.17 19.71
N ILE A 348 6.71 -12.03 18.82
CA ILE A 348 7.23 -11.63 17.51
C ILE A 348 6.44 -12.30 16.41
N ASP A 349 6.45 -11.72 15.23
CA ASP A 349 5.97 -12.37 14.03
C ASP A 349 7.04 -13.34 13.48
N THR A 350 6.61 -14.43 12.84
CA THR A 350 7.50 -15.50 12.35
C THR A 350 7.70 -15.53 10.84
N ASP A 351 6.82 -14.86 10.09
CA ASP A 351 6.94 -14.69 8.65
C ASP A 351 6.67 -13.22 8.30
N GLY A 352 7.60 -12.62 7.55
CA GLY A 352 7.50 -11.22 7.16
C GLY A 352 6.68 -10.97 5.90
N ILE A 353 6.36 -12.00 5.13
CA ILE A 353 5.70 -11.86 3.82
C ILE A 353 4.32 -12.49 3.83
N HIS A 354 4.20 -13.71 4.38
CA HIS A 354 2.96 -14.47 4.33
C HIS A 354 2.11 -14.20 5.57
N PRO A 355 0.96 -13.51 5.45
CA PRO A 355 0.09 -13.28 6.60
C PRO A 355 -0.60 -14.58 7.05
N ALA A 356 -1.18 -14.54 8.24
CA ALA A 356 -2.20 -15.49 8.64
C ALA A 356 -3.51 -15.25 7.84
N ASN A 357 -4.49 -16.16 7.98
CA ASN A 357 -5.76 -16.09 7.25
C ASN A 357 -6.44 -14.71 7.31
N ILE A 358 -6.38 -14.04 8.46
CA ILE A 358 -6.96 -12.70 8.63
C ILE A 358 -6.37 -11.65 7.68
N GLY A 359 -5.08 -11.73 7.34
CA GLY A 359 -4.48 -10.83 6.37
C GLY A 359 -4.99 -11.11 4.95
N TYR A 360 -5.12 -12.38 4.57
CA TYR A 360 -5.71 -12.75 3.28
C TYR A 360 -7.18 -12.30 3.16
N TRP A 361 -7.94 -12.36 4.25
CA TRP A 361 -9.32 -11.85 4.27
C TRP A 361 -9.40 -10.32 4.12
N GLN A 362 -8.41 -9.57 4.64
CA GLN A 362 -8.32 -8.13 4.39
C GLN A 362 -8.00 -7.81 2.93
N ILE A 363 -7.15 -8.61 2.27
CA ILE A 363 -6.93 -8.51 0.81
C ILE A 363 -8.25 -8.75 0.07
N ALA A 364 -8.96 -9.84 0.39
CA ALA A 364 -10.25 -10.16 -0.21
C ALA A 364 -11.27 -9.03 -0.03
N ALA A 365 -11.32 -8.39 1.15
CA ALA A 365 -12.20 -7.26 1.41
C ALA A 365 -11.88 -6.04 0.55
N GLY A 366 -10.60 -5.74 0.30
CA GLY A 366 -10.21 -4.66 -0.61
C GLY A 366 -10.60 -4.94 -2.07
N ILE A 367 -10.44 -6.19 -2.53
CA ILE A 367 -10.87 -6.60 -3.88
C ILE A 367 -12.40 -6.52 -3.99
N PHE A 368 -13.13 -7.02 -2.99
CA PHE A 368 -14.59 -6.97 -2.92
C PHE A 368 -15.13 -5.54 -3.09
N ARG A 369 -14.56 -4.58 -2.34
CA ARG A 369 -14.98 -3.17 -2.44
C ARG A 369 -14.67 -2.58 -3.81
N ALA A 370 -13.50 -2.88 -4.37
CA ALA A 370 -13.13 -2.42 -5.68
C ALA A 370 -14.04 -2.97 -6.78
N LEU A 371 -14.35 -4.27 -6.73
CA LEU A 371 -15.20 -4.93 -7.73
C LEU A 371 -16.58 -4.28 -7.80
N ILE A 372 -17.20 -4.03 -6.64
CA ILE A 372 -18.49 -3.33 -6.55
C ILE A 372 -18.34 -1.84 -6.89
N GLY A 373 -17.23 -1.23 -6.49
CA GLY A 373 -16.96 0.21 -6.68
C GLY A 373 -16.74 0.63 -8.13
N ILE A 374 -16.23 -0.27 -8.97
CA ILE A 374 -15.86 -0.03 -10.38
C ILE A 374 -17.01 -0.35 -11.35
N GLU A 375 -18.06 -1.03 -10.88
CA GLU A 375 -19.26 -1.22 -11.70
C GLU A 375 -20.02 0.11 -11.83
N GLU A 376 -20.28 0.50 -13.08
CA GLU A 376 -21.11 1.67 -13.36
C GLU A 376 -22.55 1.36 -12.97
N ALA A 377 -23.21 2.33 -12.34
CA ALA A 377 -24.53 2.19 -11.72
C ALA A 377 -25.68 2.14 -12.75
#